data_AF-A0A661W9H4-F1
#
_entry.id   AF-A0A661W9H4-F1
#
_cell.length_a   1.000
_cell.length_b   1.000
_cell.length_c   1.000
_cell.angle_alpha   90.00
_cell.angle_beta   90.00
_cell.angle_gamma   90.00
#
_symmetry.space_group_name_H-M   'P 1'
#
loop_
_entity.id
_entity.type
_entity.pdbx_description
1 polymer ?
#
loop_
_entity_poly.entity_id
_entity_poly.type
_entity_poly.pdbx_seq_one_letter_code
_entity_poly.pdbx_strand_id
1 'polypeptide(L)'
;MAIAPNGTVHIACGGKKLVYVAWDGESWSRQQVEAQGTGEHCSLALDGSGYPAISYHDSVNSHLKYAHWNGSAWDVETVDSQDWAGKYTSLAFDAQGHPAISYYKGSWDYDLKYAHWNGSAWDIETVDGPGTVGWHNCLAFDGSGSPAISYHDARYHKLKYASWDGSAWDIEIAGEIGGGDAFTSLAFDDSGNPAISCYRSYVGYELWYAHRDGASWSIEVVDDMASARDTSLAFDSSGHPAISYCDGEQRAVKLARWNGDSWSREVVIEEIGSGWDTSLAFDSSGYPVVSSYGAVEDMLKLSRWDGTSWAVETLERVAEDTGGGLFDCACGHGARVTSARLIAGGAIASLCCLTGVYMARRAGKPGKQQRV
;
A
#
# COMPACT_ATOMS: atom_id res chain seq x y z
N MET A 1 -1.15 5.82 -4.76
CA MET A 1 -1.09 7.26 -4.35
C MET A 1 -0.24 7.36 -3.09
N ALA A 2 0.39 8.51 -2.85
CA ALA A 2 1.05 8.82 -1.57
C ALA A 2 0.80 10.28 -1.17
N ILE A 3 0.92 10.60 0.12
CA ILE A 3 0.72 11.95 0.65
C ILE A 3 2.02 12.42 1.29
N ALA A 4 2.55 13.55 0.83
CA ALA A 4 3.74 14.15 1.40
C ALA A 4 3.44 14.82 2.75
N PRO A 5 4.45 15.03 3.62
CA PRO A 5 4.25 15.68 4.92
C PRO A 5 3.65 17.09 4.87
N ASN A 6 3.75 17.77 3.73
CA ASN A 6 3.15 19.08 3.50
C ASN A 6 1.67 19.00 3.05
N GLY A 7 1.09 17.80 2.97
CA GLY A 7 -0.29 17.55 2.54
C GLY A 7 -0.49 17.42 1.03
N THR A 8 0.57 17.57 0.22
CA THR A 8 0.48 17.33 -1.22
C THR A 8 0.18 15.86 -1.51
N VAL A 9 -0.84 15.61 -2.32
CA VAL A 9 -1.21 14.26 -2.76
C VAL A 9 -0.52 13.97 -4.09
N HIS A 10 0.18 12.85 -4.18
CA HIS A 10 0.95 12.41 -5.34
C HIS A 10 0.33 11.14 -5.94
N ILE A 11 0.07 11.15 -7.25
CA ILE A 11 -0.56 10.04 -7.96
C ILE A 11 0.21 9.79 -9.26
N ALA A 12 0.54 8.51 -9.51
CA ALA A 12 1.03 8.04 -10.79
C ALA A 12 -0.12 7.46 -11.59
N CYS A 13 -0.09 7.71 -12.89
CA CYS A 13 -1.11 7.33 -13.84
C CYS A 13 -0.44 6.62 -15.02
N GLY A 14 -0.68 5.32 -15.10
CA GLY A 14 -0.14 4.41 -16.11
C GLY A 14 -1.00 4.26 -17.37
N GLY A 15 -0.52 3.45 -18.32
CA GLY A 15 -1.17 3.19 -19.62
C GLY A 15 -0.20 3.43 -20.79
N LYS A 16 -0.65 3.96 -21.95
CA LYS A 16 0.28 4.25 -23.07
C LYS A 16 1.34 5.32 -22.78
N LYS A 17 1.12 6.14 -21.75
CA LYS A 17 2.08 7.11 -21.22
C LYS A 17 2.14 6.95 -19.72
N LEU A 18 3.26 7.34 -19.14
CA LEU A 18 3.38 7.51 -17.69
C LEU A 18 3.24 8.98 -17.32
N VAL A 19 2.20 9.30 -16.57
CA VAL A 19 1.89 10.66 -16.11
C VAL A 19 1.93 10.70 -14.60
N TYR A 20 2.58 11.73 -14.07
CA TYR A 20 2.54 12.08 -12.66
C TYR A 20 1.60 13.27 -12.47
N VAL A 21 0.74 13.19 -11.47
CA VAL A 21 -0.12 14.30 -11.06
C VAL A 21 -0.01 14.54 -9.57
N ALA A 22 -0.18 15.79 -9.16
CA ALA A 22 -0.21 16.17 -7.77
C ALA A 22 -1.29 17.20 -7.46
N TRP A 23 -1.92 17.06 -6.30
CA TRP A 23 -2.88 18.00 -5.75
C TRP A 23 -2.29 18.68 -4.51
N ASP A 24 -2.14 20.00 -4.56
CA ASP A 24 -1.53 20.78 -3.48
C ASP A 24 -2.53 21.27 -2.41
N GLY A 25 -3.82 20.94 -2.57
CA GLY A 25 -4.91 21.44 -1.74
C GLY A 25 -5.81 22.45 -2.46
N GLU A 26 -5.32 23.07 -3.53
CA GLU A 26 -6.01 24.11 -4.29
C GLU A 26 -6.09 23.79 -5.80
N SER A 27 -5.05 23.16 -6.36
CA SER A 27 -4.94 22.91 -7.79
C SER A 27 -4.20 21.63 -8.13
N TRP A 28 -4.52 21.10 -9.32
CA TRP A 28 -3.81 19.98 -9.92
C TRP A 28 -2.60 20.46 -10.71
N SER A 29 -1.46 19.81 -10.50
CA SER A 29 -0.31 19.86 -11.39
C SER A 29 -0.12 18.51 -12.09
N ARG A 30 0.42 18.54 -13.31
CA ARG A 30 0.66 17.34 -14.12
C ARG A 30 2.00 17.40 -14.82
N GLN A 31 2.67 16.26 -14.91
CA GLN A 31 3.94 16.09 -15.61
C GLN A 31 3.93 14.77 -16.37
N GLN A 32 4.36 14.80 -17.63
CA GLN A 32 4.61 13.57 -18.37
C GLN A 32 6.00 13.05 -17.93
N VAL A 33 6.04 11.85 -17.35
CA VAL A 33 7.27 11.22 -16.86
C VAL A 33 8.02 10.57 -18.01
N GLU A 34 7.29 9.80 -18.83
CA GLU A 34 7.85 9.16 -20.01
C GLU A 34 6.88 9.23 -21.21
N ALA A 35 7.43 9.56 -22.38
CA ALA A 35 6.68 9.81 -23.61
C ALA A 35 6.51 8.56 -24.50
N GLN A 36 7.34 7.54 -24.30
CA GLN A 36 7.50 6.35 -25.14
C GLN A 36 7.83 5.17 -24.22
N GLY A 37 7.11 4.05 -24.36
CA GLY A 37 7.06 3.02 -23.32
C GLY A 37 5.78 3.20 -22.51
N THR A 38 5.05 2.11 -22.32
CA THR A 38 3.81 2.15 -21.53
C THR A 38 4.17 2.21 -20.04
N GLY A 39 3.35 2.88 -19.24
CA GLY A 39 3.48 2.95 -17.78
C GLY A 39 2.61 1.91 -17.08
N GLU A 40 2.45 0.72 -17.65
CA GLU A 40 1.51 -0.29 -17.11
C GLU A 40 1.95 -0.74 -15.70
N HIS A 41 0.99 -1.14 -14.87
CA HIS A 41 1.27 -1.71 -13.54
C HIS A 41 2.06 -0.79 -12.60
N CYS A 42 1.85 0.53 -12.65
CA CYS A 42 2.72 1.47 -11.95
C CYS A 42 2.53 1.48 -10.42
N SER A 43 3.58 1.82 -9.69
CA SER A 43 3.54 2.06 -8.25
C SER A 43 4.24 3.36 -7.94
N LEU A 44 3.67 4.17 -7.04
CA LEU A 44 4.28 5.43 -6.59
C LEU A 44 4.51 5.38 -5.09
N ALA A 45 5.73 5.74 -4.69
CA ALA A 45 6.11 5.98 -3.31
C ALA A 45 6.87 7.31 -3.20
N LEU A 46 6.99 7.83 -1.97
CA LEU A 46 7.79 9.01 -1.67
C LEU A 46 9.05 8.60 -0.91
N ASP A 47 10.17 9.23 -1.22
CA ASP A 47 11.39 9.11 -0.41
C ASP A 47 11.27 9.91 0.91
N GLY A 48 12.31 9.82 1.76
CA GLY A 48 12.36 10.55 3.03
C GLY A 48 12.38 12.09 2.90
N SER A 49 12.62 12.63 1.70
CA SER A 49 12.54 14.06 1.39
C SER A 49 11.18 14.47 0.82
N GLY A 50 10.26 13.51 0.62
CA GLY A 50 8.96 13.74 0.00
C GLY A 50 9.01 13.79 -1.53
N TYR A 51 10.11 13.38 -2.15
CA TYR A 51 10.19 13.30 -3.61
C TYR A 51 9.54 12.02 -4.14
N PRO A 52 8.70 12.13 -5.17
CA PRO A 52 8.02 10.98 -5.74
C PRO A 52 8.96 10.14 -6.60
N ALA A 53 8.77 8.83 -6.51
CA ALA A 53 9.34 7.86 -7.43
C ALA A 53 8.26 6.89 -7.89
N ILE A 54 8.48 6.31 -9.07
CA ILE A 54 7.52 5.48 -9.79
C ILE A 54 8.23 4.26 -10.37
N SER A 55 7.79 3.06 -10.00
CA SER A 55 8.14 1.83 -10.73
C SER A 55 7.05 1.51 -11.74
N TYR A 56 7.40 0.98 -12.92
CA TYR A 56 6.40 0.63 -13.94
C TYR A 56 6.91 -0.45 -14.90
N HIS A 57 5.96 -1.16 -15.52
CA HIS A 57 6.22 -2.08 -16.63
C HIS A 57 6.22 -1.32 -17.95
N ASP A 58 7.38 -1.24 -18.58
CA ASP A 58 7.49 -0.79 -19.96
C ASP A 58 7.06 -1.91 -20.90
N SER A 59 5.80 -1.95 -21.32
CA SER A 59 5.27 -3.01 -22.19
C SER A 59 5.76 -2.93 -23.65
N VAL A 60 6.46 -1.86 -24.04
CA VAL A 60 7.11 -1.77 -25.36
C VAL A 60 8.38 -2.61 -25.36
N ASN A 61 9.21 -2.46 -24.33
CA ASN A 61 10.48 -3.20 -24.21
C ASN A 61 10.35 -4.44 -23.31
N SER A 62 9.22 -4.62 -22.64
CA SER A 62 8.96 -5.67 -21.66
C SER A 62 9.92 -5.65 -20.46
N HIS A 63 10.28 -4.47 -19.96
CA HIS A 63 11.23 -4.27 -18.88
C HIS A 63 10.59 -3.66 -17.62
N LEU A 64 11.23 -3.87 -16.47
CA LEU A 64 10.96 -3.08 -15.26
C LEU A 64 11.75 -1.78 -15.30
N LYS A 65 11.07 -0.65 -15.08
CA LYS A 65 11.68 0.68 -15.03
C LYS A 65 11.38 1.38 -13.71
N TYR A 66 12.28 2.30 -13.37
CA TYR A 66 12.20 3.16 -12.20
C TYR A 66 12.43 4.60 -12.63
N ALA A 67 11.52 5.49 -12.24
CA ALA A 67 11.60 6.93 -12.46
C ALA A 67 11.55 7.65 -11.12
N HIS A 68 12.46 8.57 -10.84
CA HIS A 68 12.44 9.35 -9.60
C HIS A 68 12.63 10.83 -9.85
N TRP A 69 11.97 11.65 -9.04
CA TRP A 69 12.09 13.09 -9.11
C TRP A 69 13.31 13.57 -8.33
N ASN A 70 14.26 14.21 -9.02
CA ASN A 70 15.49 14.72 -8.39
C ASN A 70 15.39 16.17 -7.87
N GLY A 71 14.17 16.73 -7.83
CA GLY A 71 13.93 18.14 -7.51
C GLY A 71 13.80 19.06 -8.74
N SER A 72 14.22 18.60 -9.92
CA SER A 72 14.19 19.39 -11.17
C SER A 72 13.69 18.64 -12.40
N ALA A 73 13.92 17.33 -12.46
CA ALA A 73 13.53 16.47 -13.56
C ALA A 73 13.25 15.04 -13.05
N TRP A 74 12.60 14.26 -13.91
CA TRP A 74 12.47 12.81 -13.74
C TRP A 74 13.72 12.12 -14.28
N ASP A 75 14.44 11.44 -13.40
CA ASP A 75 15.54 10.55 -13.77
C ASP A 75 14.98 9.13 -13.92
N VAL A 76 15.16 8.56 -15.11
CA VAL A 76 14.56 7.28 -15.50
C VAL A 76 15.65 6.27 -15.80
N GLU A 77 15.52 5.06 -15.25
CA GLU A 77 16.42 3.94 -15.51
C GLU A 77 15.67 2.61 -15.70
N THR A 78 16.35 1.67 -16.36
CA THR A 78 15.90 0.28 -16.47
C THR A 78 16.49 -0.51 -15.30
N VAL A 79 15.61 -1.10 -14.49
CA VAL A 79 15.99 -1.90 -13.31
C VAL A 79 16.28 -3.33 -13.72
N ASP A 80 15.33 -3.96 -14.43
CA ASP A 80 15.47 -5.31 -14.96
C ASP A 80 15.16 -5.29 -16.46
N SER A 81 16.20 -5.56 -17.26
CA SER A 81 16.13 -5.60 -18.72
C SER A 81 15.86 -7.01 -19.27
N GLN A 82 15.51 -7.97 -18.42
CA GLN A 82 15.05 -9.27 -18.90
C GLN A 82 13.62 -9.16 -19.43
N ASP A 83 13.32 -9.86 -20.52
CA ASP A 83 11.98 -9.86 -21.10
C ASP A 83 10.91 -10.22 -20.04
N TRP A 84 9.78 -9.52 -20.14
CA TRP A 84 8.59 -9.67 -19.28
C TRP A 84 8.81 -9.35 -17.80
N ALA A 85 9.81 -8.52 -17.49
CA ALA A 85 9.99 -7.98 -16.14
C ALA A 85 9.02 -6.81 -15.86
N GLY A 86 8.59 -6.71 -14.60
CA GLY A 86 7.95 -5.51 -14.05
C GLY A 86 6.42 -5.49 -13.96
N LYS A 87 5.72 -6.57 -14.28
CA LYS A 87 4.26 -6.62 -14.12
C LYS A 87 3.88 -6.59 -12.64
N TYR A 88 2.73 -5.97 -12.32
CA TYR A 88 2.24 -5.79 -10.96
C TYR A 88 3.32 -5.24 -10.01
N THR A 89 4.11 -4.26 -10.45
CA THR A 89 5.25 -3.79 -9.65
C THR A 89 4.79 -3.01 -8.43
N SER A 90 5.46 -3.16 -7.29
CA SER A 90 5.20 -2.42 -6.06
C SER A 90 6.51 -1.81 -5.55
N LEU A 91 6.53 -0.48 -5.37
CA LEU A 91 7.69 0.30 -4.98
C LEU A 91 7.57 0.72 -3.51
N ALA A 92 8.63 0.54 -2.74
CA ALA A 92 8.77 1.11 -1.40
C ALA A 92 10.22 1.56 -1.17
N PHE A 93 10.45 2.30 -0.09
CA PHE A 93 11.79 2.73 0.32
C PHE A 93 12.16 2.09 1.66
N ASP A 94 13.42 1.67 1.79
CA ASP A 94 13.97 1.26 3.07
C ASP A 94 14.21 2.45 4.02
N ALA A 95 14.64 2.18 5.25
CA ALA A 95 14.92 3.22 6.24
C ALA A 95 16.11 4.15 5.88
N GLN A 96 16.93 3.76 4.91
CA GLN A 96 18.04 4.55 4.37
C GLN A 96 17.62 5.38 3.15
N GLY A 97 16.38 5.22 2.67
CA GLY A 97 15.87 5.89 1.49
C GLY A 97 16.30 5.21 0.18
N HIS A 98 16.75 3.96 0.21
CA HIS A 98 17.00 3.19 -1.00
C HIS A 98 15.69 2.60 -1.53
N PRO A 99 15.43 2.71 -2.84
CA PRO A 99 14.24 2.12 -3.43
C PRO A 99 14.35 0.60 -3.50
N ALA A 100 13.22 -0.06 -3.30
CA ALA A 100 13.03 -1.47 -3.49
C ALA A 100 11.71 -1.74 -4.21
N ILE A 101 11.71 -2.76 -5.07
CA ILE A 101 10.64 -3.07 -6.00
C ILE A 101 10.36 -4.57 -5.97
N SER A 102 9.14 -4.97 -5.60
CA SER A 102 8.66 -6.32 -5.90
C SER A 102 7.94 -6.31 -7.24
N TYR A 103 8.07 -7.40 -8.01
CA TYR A 103 7.42 -7.50 -9.31
C TYR A 103 7.21 -8.95 -9.73
N TYR A 104 6.21 -9.14 -10.57
CA TYR A 104 5.99 -10.39 -11.27
C TYR A 104 6.82 -10.43 -12.55
N LYS A 105 7.64 -11.46 -12.68
CA LYS A 105 8.36 -11.76 -13.92
C LYS A 105 7.54 -12.74 -14.76
N GLY A 106 6.92 -12.23 -15.82
CA GLY A 106 6.16 -13.07 -16.75
C GLY A 106 7.04 -13.94 -17.65
N SER A 107 6.40 -14.91 -18.31
CA SER A 107 6.98 -15.78 -19.36
C SER A 107 8.17 -16.65 -18.91
N TRP A 108 8.03 -17.97 -19.06
CA TRP A 108 9.02 -19.00 -18.71
C TRP A 108 9.30 -19.18 -17.20
N ASP A 109 9.47 -18.10 -16.44
CA ASP A 109 9.75 -18.13 -14.99
C ASP A 109 8.44 -18.07 -14.19
N TYR A 110 7.63 -17.01 -14.43
CA TYR A 110 6.37 -16.74 -13.72
C TYR A 110 6.54 -16.53 -12.21
N ASP A 111 7.68 -15.99 -11.81
CA ASP A 111 8.13 -15.88 -10.43
C ASP A 111 7.81 -14.51 -9.82
N LEU A 112 7.77 -14.48 -8.49
CA LEU A 112 7.87 -13.24 -7.72
C LEU A 112 9.35 -12.86 -7.55
N LYS A 113 9.69 -11.63 -7.93
CA LYS A 113 11.04 -11.09 -7.83
C LYS A 113 11.09 -9.86 -6.94
N TYR A 114 12.28 -9.61 -6.40
CA TYR A 114 12.60 -8.44 -5.58
C TYR A 114 13.87 -7.80 -6.12
N ALA A 115 13.78 -6.52 -6.46
CA ALA A 115 14.90 -5.67 -6.85
C ALA A 115 15.11 -4.62 -5.76
N HIS A 116 16.32 -4.42 -5.26
CA HIS A 116 16.61 -3.36 -4.31
C HIS A 116 17.91 -2.66 -4.63
N TRP A 117 17.97 -1.36 -4.34
CA TRP A 117 19.17 -0.58 -4.54
C TRP A 117 20.13 -0.74 -3.36
N ASN A 118 21.34 -1.20 -3.62
CA ASN A 118 22.37 -1.43 -2.58
C ASN A 118 23.27 -0.22 -2.31
N GLY A 119 22.94 0.95 -2.87
CA GLY A 119 23.77 2.16 -2.85
C GLY A 119 24.64 2.34 -4.10
N SER A 120 24.75 1.33 -4.97
CA SER A 120 25.58 1.38 -6.19
C SER A 120 24.98 0.69 -7.42
N ALA A 121 24.15 -0.33 -7.21
CA ALA A 121 23.47 -1.08 -8.25
C ALA A 121 22.15 -1.67 -7.72
N TRP A 122 21.31 -2.09 -8.66
CA TRP A 122 20.12 -2.90 -8.38
C TRP A 122 20.53 -4.36 -8.19
N ASP A 123 20.29 -4.89 -7.00
CA ASP A 123 20.40 -6.32 -6.70
C ASP A 123 19.02 -6.96 -6.89
N ILE A 124 18.96 -8.00 -7.72
CA ILE A 124 17.73 -8.68 -8.12
C ILE A 124 17.77 -10.14 -7.70
N GLU A 125 16.74 -10.59 -7.00
CA GLU A 125 16.58 -11.99 -6.60
C GLU A 125 15.17 -12.54 -6.87
N THR A 126 15.04 -13.86 -6.80
CA THR A 126 13.73 -14.54 -6.83
C THR A 126 13.29 -14.79 -5.39
N VAL A 127 12.08 -14.33 -5.05
CA VAL A 127 11.48 -14.48 -3.73
C VAL A 127 10.74 -15.81 -3.62
N ASP A 128 9.87 -16.09 -4.60
CA ASP A 128 9.11 -17.35 -4.69
C ASP A 128 9.06 -17.79 -6.16
N GLY A 129 9.25 -19.09 -6.38
CA GLY A 129 9.33 -19.74 -7.69
C GLY A 129 9.85 -21.19 -7.61
N PRO A 130 9.74 -21.99 -8.69
CA PRO A 130 9.16 -21.66 -9.98
C PRO A 130 7.64 -21.80 -10.07
N GLY A 131 7.03 -21.02 -10.95
CA GLY A 131 5.63 -21.15 -11.39
C GLY A 131 4.76 -19.96 -10.98
N THR A 132 3.56 -19.83 -11.56
CA THR A 132 2.69 -18.63 -11.51
C THR A 132 2.38 -18.08 -10.11
N VAL A 133 3.34 -17.38 -9.51
CA VAL A 133 3.30 -16.74 -8.20
C VAL A 133 3.70 -15.28 -8.35
N GLY A 134 3.19 -14.41 -7.46
CA GLY A 134 3.56 -12.99 -7.46
C GLY A 134 2.57 -12.06 -8.15
N TRP A 135 1.38 -12.56 -8.52
CA TRP A 135 0.32 -11.71 -9.07
C TRP A 135 -0.18 -10.73 -8.00
N HIS A 136 -0.49 -9.49 -8.43
CA HIS A 136 -1.03 -8.42 -7.57
C HIS A 136 -0.26 -8.27 -6.25
N ASN A 137 1.06 -8.28 -6.34
CA ASN A 137 1.93 -8.22 -5.18
C ASN A 137 1.95 -6.81 -4.57
N CYS A 138 2.26 -6.73 -3.28
CA CYS A 138 2.48 -5.48 -2.58
C CYS A 138 3.69 -5.60 -1.65
N LEU A 139 4.69 -4.73 -1.86
CA LEU A 139 5.87 -4.60 -1.02
C LEU A 139 5.63 -3.57 0.08
N ALA A 140 6.01 -3.91 1.30
CA ALA A 140 6.14 -2.97 2.40
C ALA A 140 7.34 -3.35 3.27
N PHE A 141 7.81 -2.41 4.09
CA PHE A 141 8.83 -2.66 5.09
C PHE A 141 8.20 -2.68 6.48
N ASP A 142 8.63 -3.61 7.32
CA ASP A 142 8.22 -3.65 8.72
C ASP A 142 8.91 -2.55 9.54
N GLY A 143 8.55 -2.43 10.83
CA GLY A 143 9.15 -1.42 11.73
C GLY A 143 10.65 -1.62 12.01
N SER A 144 11.23 -2.75 11.63
CA SER A 144 12.68 -3.02 11.70
C SER A 144 13.42 -2.65 10.42
N GLY A 145 12.70 -2.34 9.34
CA GLY A 145 13.24 -2.10 8.01
C GLY A 145 13.45 -3.38 7.19
N SER A 146 12.82 -4.49 7.57
CA SER A 146 12.87 -5.73 6.80
C SER A 146 11.76 -5.76 5.76
N PRO A 147 12.05 -6.10 4.48
CA PRO A 147 11.03 -6.13 3.44
C PRO A 147 10.09 -7.32 3.61
N ALA A 148 8.84 -7.11 3.26
CA ALA A 148 7.81 -8.13 3.18
C ALA A 148 6.89 -7.89 1.99
N ILE A 149 6.36 -8.98 1.42
CA ILE A 149 5.57 -8.95 0.20
C ILE A 149 4.32 -9.81 0.38
N SER A 150 3.13 -9.23 0.21
CA SER A 150 1.91 -10.01 -0.01
C SER A 150 1.73 -10.29 -1.49
N TYR A 151 1.21 -11.45 -1.86
CA TYR A 151 1.00 -11.79 -3.26
C TYR A 151 0.01 -12.94 -3.46
N HIS A 152 -0.54 -13.01 -4.68
CA HIS A 152 -1.37 -14.10 -5.13
C HIS A 152 -0.53 -15.18 -5.84
N ASP A 153 -0.63 -16.41 -5.33
CA ASP A 153 -0.22 -17.63 -6.02
C ASP A 153 -1.40 -18.11 -6.87
N ALA A 154 -1.40 -17.74 -8.15
CA ALA A 154 -2.47 -18.07 -9.08
C ALA A 154 -2.47 -19.55 -9.50
N ARG A 155 -1.35 -20.26 -9.30
CA ARG A 155 -1.24 -21.69 -9.61
C ARG A 155 -1.97 -22.54 -8.58
N TYR A 156 -1.86 -22.17 -7.31
CA TYR A 156 -2.46 -22.92 -6.19
C TYR A 156 -3.61 -22.18 -5.49
N HIS A 157 -3.96 -20.98 -5.96
CA HIS A 157 -5.02 -20.13 -5.44
C HIS A 157 -4.82 -19.77 -3.96
N LYS A 158 -3.65 -19.24 -3.63
CA LYS A 158 -3.27 -18.88 -2.26
C LYS A 158 -2.94 -17.40 -2.13
N LEU A 159 -3.36 -16.81 -1.01
CA LEU A 159 -2.79 -15.57 -0.51
C LEU A 159 -1.52 -15.92 0.25
N LYS A 160 -0.38 -15.42 -0.22
CA LYS A 160 0.92 -15.66 0.40
C LYS A 160 1.50 -14.37 0.96
N TYR A 161 2.34 -14.54 1.97
CA TYR A 161 3.12 -13.50 2.61
C TYR A 161 4.58 -13.99 2.65
N ALA A 162 5.50 -13.22 2.07
CA ALA A 162 6.93 -13.45 2.18
C ALA A 162 7.54 -12.38 3.07
N SER A 163 8.40 -12.75 4.01
CA SER A 163 9.15 -11.82 4.87
C SER A 163 10.62 -12.17 4.88
N TRP A 164 11.48 -11.17 4.85
CA TRP A 164 12.93 -11.37 4.95
C TRP A 164 13.37 -11.52 6.40
N ASP A 165 14.07 -12.61 6.73
CA ASP A 165 14.57 -12.89 8.08
C ASP A 165 15.98 -12.34 8.37
N GLY A 166 16.57 -11.64 7.41
CA GLY A 166 17.97 -11.20 7.43
C GLY A 166 18.91 -12.06 6.57
N SER A 167 18.47 -13.23 6.12
CA SER A 167 19.26 -14.20 5.36
C SER A 167 18.52 -14.90 4.23
N ALA A 168 17.20 -15.10 4.37
CA ALA A 168 16.33 -15.75 3.42
C ALA A 168 14.90 -15.20 3.49
N TRP A 169 14.14 -15.48 2.44
CA TRP A 169 12.71 -15.22 2.41
C TRP A 169 11.95 -16.37 3.08
N ASP A 170 11.27 -16.06 4.18
CA ASP A 170 10.30 -16.94 4.82
C ASP A 170 8.93 -16.74 4.16
N ILE A 171 8.32 -17.83 3.67
CA ILE A 171 7.03 -17.79 2.95
C ILE A 171 5.95 -18.49 3.76
N GLU A 172 4.86 -17.76 4.03
CA GLU A 172 3.68 -18.23 4.72
C GLU A 172 2.44 -18.17 3.81
N ILE A 173 1.49 -19.08 4.06
CA ILE A 173 0.15 -19.01 3.45
C ILE A 173 -0.74 -18.21 4.41
N ALA A 174 -1.10 -17.01 4.01
CA ALA A 174 -2.00 -16.14 4.77
C ALA A 174 -3.47 -16.50 4.55
N GLY A 175 -3.80 -17.17 3.44
CA GLY A 175 -5.16 -17.62 3.18
C GLY A 175 -5.30 -18.52 1.95
N GLU A 176 -6.37 -19.31 1.93
CA GLU A 176 -6.75 -20.17 0.80
C GLU A 176 -7.85 -19.47 -0.01
N ILE A 177 -7.52 -18.90 -1.16
CA ILE A 177 -8.46 -18.12 -1.98
C ILE A 177 -9.56 -19.02 -2.56
N GLY A 178 -9.18 -20.24 -2.96
CA GLY A 178 -10.10 -21.25 -3.49
C GLY A 178 -10.42 -21.12 -4.99
N GLY A 179 -9.84 -20.14 -5.69
CA GLY A 179 -9.91 -19.97 -7.15
C GLY A 179 -9.90 -18.50 -7.59
N GLY A 180 -9.72 -18.27 -8.90
CA GLY A 180 -9.77 -16.92 -9.50
C GLY A 180 -8.58 -16.04 -9.15
N ASP A 181 -8.73 -14.73 -9.36
CA ASP A 181 -7.74 -13.70 -9.05
C ASP A 181 -7.93 -13.16 -7.63
N ALA A 182 -6.82 -12.81 -6.98
CA ALA A 182 -6.77 -12.12 -5.70
C ALA A 182 -5.92 -10.84 -5.77
N PHE A 183 -6.53 -9.68 -5.48
CA PHE A 183 -5.85 -8.39 -5.41
C PHE A 183 -5.46 -8.11 -3.96
N THR A 184 -4.20 -7.75 -3.71
CA THR A 184 -3.68 -7.70 -2.34
C THR A 184 -3.08 -6.33 -2.02
N SER A 185 -3.22 -5.88 -0.76
CA SER A 185 -2.50 -4.73 -0.22
C SER A 185 -1.98 -5.08 1.15
N LEU A 186 -0.67 -4.92 1.36
CA LEU A 186 0.02 -5.18 2.61
C LEU A 186 0.25 -3.88 3.38
N ALA A 187 -0.01 -3.91 4.68
CA ALA A 187 0.39 -2.86 5.61
C ALA A 187 0.72 -3.48 6.97
N PHE A 188 1.37 -2.70 7.84
CA PHE A 188 1.72 -3.12 9.19
C PHE A 188 0.99 -2.29 10.23
N ASP A 189 0.57 -2.93 11.31
CA ASP A 189 0.07 -2.23 12.49
C ASP A 189 1.21 -1.57 13.30
N ASP A 190 0.86 -0.84 14.36
CA ASP A 190 1.83 -0.15 15.23
C ASP A 190 2.76 -1.08 16.00
N SER A 191 2.40 -2.35 16.12
CA SER A 191 3.23 -3.38 16.75
C SER A 191 4.14 -4.08 15.74
N GLY A 192 4.06 -3.72 14.46
CA GLY A 192 4.79 -4.35 13.37
C GLY A 192 4.17 -5.67 12.90
N ASN A 193 2.91 -5.95 13.25
CA ASN A 193 2.24 -7.14 12.73
C ASN A 193 1.75 -6.87 11.30
N PRO A 194 1.97 -7.81 10.36
CA PRO A 194 1.47 -7.66 9.01
C PRO A 194 -0.04 -7.88 8.94
N ALA A 195 -0.69 -7.12 8.07
CA ALA A 195 -2.06 -7.29 7.68
C ALA A 195 -2.21 -7.09 6.16
N ILE A 196 -3.12 -7.86 5.56
CA ILE A 196 -3.31 -7.92 4.12
C ILE A 196 -4.80 -7.74 3.84
N SER A 197 -5.18 -6.73 3.08
CA SER A 197 -6.50 -6.74 2.44
C SER A 197 -6.42 -7.59 1.18
N CYS A 198 -7.47 -8.38 0.94
CA CYS A 198 -7.53 -9.26 -0.22
C CYS A 198 -8.94 -9.29 -0.80
N TYR A 199 -9.09 -8.94 -2.07
CA TYR A 199 -10.32 -9.19 -2.81
C TYR A 199 -10.24 -10.51 -3.57
N ARG A 200 -11.15 -11.46 -3.33
CA ARG A 200 -11.20 -12.75 -4.05
C ARG A 200 -12.35 -12.84 -5.03
N SER A 201 -12.06 -13.20 -6.29
CA SER A 201 -13.03 -13.10 -7.40
C SER A 201 -13.80 -14.37 -7.77
N TYR A 202 -13.55 -15.53 -7.15
CA TYR A 202 -14.17 -16.80 -7.58
C TYR A 202 -15.33 -17.29 -6.69
N VAL A 203 -15.18 -17.26 -5.37
CA VAL A 203 -16.21 -17.75 -4.43
C VAL A 203 -16.60 -16.63 -3.48
N GLY A 204 -17.86 -16.20 -3.56
CA GLY A 204 -18.45 -15.24 -2.61
C GLY A 204 -18.20 -13.77 -2.93
N TYR A 205 -17.22 -13.42 -3.78
CA TYR A 205 -16.86 -12.02 -4.07
C TYR A 205 -16.64 -11.23 -2.78
N GLU A 206 -15.69 -11.71 -1.97
CA GLU A 206 -15.47 -11.21 -0.62
C GLU A 206 -14.25 -10.31 -0.55
N LEU A 207 -14.37 -9.25 0.25
CA LEU A 207 -13.24 -8.49 0.74
C LEU A 207 -12.77 -9.10 2.07
N TRP A 208 -11.52 -9.54 2.10
CA TRP A 208 -10.88 -10.13 3.26
C TRP A 208 -9.92 -9.15 3.93
N TYR A 209 -9.84 -9.25 5.25
CA TYR A 209 -8.76 -8.72 6.07
C TYR A 209 -8.04 -9.90 6.72
N ALA A 210 -6.89 -10.27 6.17
CA ALA A 210 -6.00 -11.26 6.76
C ALA A 210 -5.01 -10.56 7.69
N HIS A 211 -4.88 -11.00 8.94
CA HIS A 211 -3.97 -10.36 9.89
C HIS A 211 -3.32 -11.40 10.80
N ARG A 212 -2.20 -11.02 11.42
CA ARG A 212 -1.56 -11.86 12.42
C ARG A 212 -2.46 -12.02 13.65
N ASP A 213 -2.64 -13.27 14.07
CA ASP A 213 -3.22 -13.67 15.36
C ASP A 213 -2.25 -14.63 16.05
N GLY A 214 -1.38 -14.07 16.90
CA GLY A 214 -0.26 -14.78 17.50
C GLY A 214 0.71 -15.32 16.44
N ALA A 215 0.87 -16.65 16.40
CA ALA A 215 1.77 -17.30 15.45
C ALA A 215 1.10 -17.68 14.12
N SER A 216 -0.19 -17.41 13.93
CA SER A 216 -0.96 -17.82 12.76
C SER A 216 -1.59 -16.61 12.06
N TRP A 217 -2.13 -16.85 10.86
CA TRP A 217 -3.01 -15.90 10.17
C TRP A 217 -4.46 -16.15 10.55
N SER A 218 -5.21 -15.08 10.79
CA SER A 218 -6.66 -15.06 10.88
C SER A 218 -7.23 -14.27 9.69
N ILE A 219 -8.42 -14.63 9.23
CA ILE A 219 -9.11 -13.97 8.12
C ILE A 219 -10.49 -13.52 8.59
N GLU A 220 -10.77 -12.23 8.42
CA GLU A 220 -12.09 -11.65 8.58
C GLU A 220 -12.71 -11.30 7.22
N VAL A 221 -13.98 -11.62 7.04
CA VAL A 221 -14.77 -11.15 5.89
C VAL A 221 -15.28 -9.75 6.21
N VAL A 222 -14.71 -8.75 5.54
CA VAL A 222 -15.03 -7.32 5.73
C VAL A 222 -16.30 -6.93 4.98
N ASP A 223 -16.46 -7.46 3.77
CA ASP A 223 -17.66 -7.31 2.96
C ASP A 223 -17.89 -8.57 2.12
N ASP A 224 -19.10 -9.10 2.12
CA ASP A 224 -19.49 -10.37 1.47
C ASP A 224 -20.16 -10.17 0.11
N MET A 225 -20.18 -8.94 -0.38
CA MET A 225 -20.77 -8.54 -1.67
C MET A 225 -19.81 -7.69 -2.52
N ALA A 226 -18.53 -7.59 -2.14
CA ALA A 226 -17.50 -6.82 -2.83
C ALA A 226 -17.31 -7.35 -4.26
N SER A 227 -17.97 -6.78 -5.25
CA SER A 227 -17.97 -7.37 -6.61
C SER A 227 -16.82 -6.92 -7.51
N ALA A 228 -15.89 -6.09 -7.03
CA ALA A 228 -14.92 -5.47 -7.92
C ALA A 228 -13.47 -5.52 -7.43
N ARG A 229 -12.61 -5.41 -8.45
CA ARG A 229 -11.15 -5.53 -8.43
C ARG A 229 -10.59 -4.29 -7.72
N ASP A 230 -9.47 -4.48 -7.03
CA ASP A 230 -8.70 -3.46 -6.31
C ASP A 230 -9.13 -3.20 -4.85
N THR A 231 -8.11 -3.21 -3.99
CA THR A 231 -8.22 -2.93 -2.57
C THR A 231 -6.94 -2.25 -2.09
N SER A 232 -7.06 -1.29 -1.18
CA SER A 232 -5.92 -0.61 -0.55
C SER A 232 -6.13 -0.58 0.96
N LEU A 233 -5.19 -1.19 1.69
CA LEU A 233 -5.18 -1.24 3.15
C LEU A 233 -4.26 -0.15 3.70
N ALA A 234 -4.75 0.59 4.69
CA ALA A 234 -3.93 1.50 5.48
C ALA A 234 -4.43 1.52 6.93
N PHE A 235 -3.58 1.96 7.86
CA PHE A 235 -3.95 2.13 9.27
C PHE A 235 -4.10 3.61 9.60
N ASP A 236 -5.16 3.94 10.34
CA ASP A 236 -5.31 5.28 10.92
C ASP A 236 -4.28 5.53 12.02
N SER A 237 -4.21 6.76 12.55
CA SER A 237 -3.26 7.13 13.61
C SER A 237 -3.48 6.41 14.95
N SER A 238 -4.63 5.77 15.14
CA SER A 238 -4.97 4.98 16.34
C SER A 238 -4.65 3.49 16.16
N GLY A 239 -4.15 3.07 14.99
CA GLY A 239 -3.84 1.68 14.71
C GLY A 239 -5.03 0.87 14.22
N HIS A 240 -6.13 1.49 13.84
CA HIS A 240 -7.25 0.77 13.25
C HIS A 240 -7.10 0.65 11.72
N PRO A 241 -7.34 -0.55 11.17
CA PRO A 241 -7.28 -0.74 9.74
C PRO A 241 -8.47 -0.09 9.03
N ALA A 242 -8.19 0.43 7.85
CA ALA A 242 -9.18 0.90 6.89
C ALA A 242 -8.82 0.37 5.50
N ILE A 243 -9.84 0.05 4.72
CA ILE A 243 -9.69 -0.57 3.40
C ILE A 243 -10.56 0.19 2.42
N SER A 244 -9.95 0.82 1.41
CA SER A 244 -10.70 1.26 0.23
C SER A 244 -10.84 0.09 -0.74
N TYR A 245 -12.00 0.00 -1.38
CA TYR A 245 -12.31 -1.08 -2.32
C TYR A 245 -13.39 -0.65 -3.29
N CYS A 246 -13.45 -1.35 -4.41
CA CYS A 246 -14.51 -1.21 -5.39
C CYS A 246 -15.64 -2.21 -5.09
N ASP A 247 -16.89 -1.75 -5.13
CA ASP A 247 -18.05 -2.58 -4.83
C ASP A 247 -19.11 -2.63 -5.94
N GLY A 248 -19.70 -3.82 -6.11
CA GLY A 248 -20.88 -4.07 -6.94
C GLY A 248 -20.68 -4.01 -8.46
N GLU A 249 -21.72 -4.42 -9.19
CA GLU A 249 -21.80 -4.25 -10.65
C GLU A 249 -21.71 -2.77 -11.08
N GLN A 250 -22.10 -1.87 -10.18
CA GLN A 250 -22.05 -0.42 -10.38
C GLN A 250 -20.65 0.17 -10.15
N ARG A 251 -19.71 -0.59 -9.56
CA ARG A 251 -18.33 -0.16 -9.30
C ARG A 251 -18.24 1.14 -8.50
N ALA A 252 -18.96 1.19 -7.38
CA ALA A 252 -18.87 2.30 -6.43
C ALA A 252 -17.57 2.22 -5.62
N VAL A 253 -17.01 3.37 -5.25
CA VAL A 253 -15.87 3.41 -4.31
C VAL A 253 -16.42 3.32 -2.90
N LYS A 254 -15.96 2.33 -2.13
CA LYS A 254 -16.30 2.19 -0.70
C LYS A 254 -15.07 2.27 0.18
N LEU A 255 -15.31 2.64 1.43
CA LEU A 255 -14.32 2.61 2.50
C LEU A 255 -14.88 1.77 3.66
N ALA A 256 -14.15 0.73 4.04
CA ALA A 256 -14.37 -0.02 5.26
C ALA A 256 -13.43 0.50 6.35
N ARG A 257 -13.92 0.72 7.57
CA ARG A 257 -13.12 1.17 8.72
C ARG A 257 -13.43 0.33 9.94
N TRP A 258 -12.39 -0.16 10.59
CA TRP A 258 -12.48 -0.78 11.90
C TRP A 258 -12.52 0.29 13.00
N ASN A 259 -13.36 0.10 14.02
CA ASN A 259 -13.49 1.04 15.14
C ASN A 259 -12.98 0.50 16.49
N GLY A 260 -12.31 -0.66 16.49
CA GLY A 260 -11.90 -1.39 17.69
C GLY A 260 -12.74 -2.64 17.95
N ASP A 261 -14.01 -2.65 17.50
CA ASP A 261 -14.96 -3.73 17.76
C ASP A 261 -15.59 -4.33 16.50
N SER A 262 -15.75 -3.54 15.43
CA SER A 262 -16.46 -3.95 14.21
C SER A 262 -16.07 -3.13 12.99
N TRP A 263 -16.30 -3.73 11.80
CA TRP A 263 -16.19 -3.04 10.52
C TRP A 263 -17.44 -2.21 10.23
N SER A 264 -17.22 -0.92 9.95
CA SER A 264 -18.20 -0.05 9.31
C SER A 264 -17.86 0.09 7.83
N ARG A 265 -18.85 0.20 6.95
CA ARG A 265 -18.65 0.46 5.52
C ARG A 265 -19.46 1.68 5.09
N GLU A 266 -18.84 2.54 4.30
CA GLU A 266 -19.49 3.71 3.72
C GLU A 266 -19.19 3.82 2.22
N VAL A 267 -20.09 4.46 1.49
CA VAL A 267 -19.85 4.80 0.08
C VAL A 267 -19.13 6.13 0.03
N VAL A 268 -17.98 6.13 -0.65
CA VAL A 268 -17.16 7.33 -0.90
C VAL A 268 -17.64 8.01 -2.18
N ILE A 269 -17.87 7.22 -3.24
CA ILE A 269 -18.38 7.69 -4.53
C ILE A 269 -19.45 6.71 -5.02
N GLU A 270 -20.67 7.19 -5.21
CA GLU A 270 -21.82 6.42 -5.72
C GLU A 270 -21.89 6.36 -7.26
N GLU A 271 -21.06 7.15 -7.95
CA GLU A 271 -21.09 7.24 -9.41
C GLU A 271 -20.64 5.94 -10.08
N ILE A 272 -21.42 5.51 -11.07
CA ILE A 272 -21.23 4.21 -11.74
C ILE A 272 -19.92 4.21 -12.52
N GLY A 273 -19.07 3.22 -12.27
CA GLY A 273 -17.81 3.05 -12.98
C GLY A 273 -16.62 3.83 -12.42
N SER A 274 -16.79 4.48 -11.25
CA SER A 274 -15.77 5.32 -10.60
C SER A 274 -14.78 4.57 -9.71
N GLY A 275 -14.95 3.27 -9.50
CA GLY A 275 -14.23 2.50 -8.49
C GLY A 275 -12.95 1.79 -8.92
N TRP A 276 -12.44 2.00 -10.13
CA TRP A 276 -11.20 1.32 -10.53
C TRP A 276 -10.00 1.90 -9.79
N ASP A 277 -8.99 1.07 -9.51
CA ASP A 277 -7.66 1.52 -9.08
C ASP A 277 -7.67 2.38 -7.83
N THR A 278 -8.43 1.93 -6.83
CA THR A 278 -8.54 2.65 -5.57
C THR A 278 -7.25 2.59 -4.76
N SER A 279 -6.84 3.72 -4.19
CA SER A 279 -5.70 3.81 -3.27
C SER A 279 -6.10 4.65 -2.07
N LEU A 280 -5.75 4.17 -0.87
CA LEU A 280 -6.08 4.79 0.41
C LEU A 280 -4.80 5.29 1.09
N ALA A 281 -4.85 6.50 1.62
CA ALA A 281 -3.88 7.02 2.56
C ALA A 281 -4.60 7.89 3.61
N PHE A 282 -3.89 8.29 4.66
CA PHE A 282 -4.39 9.23 5.66
C PHE A 282 -3.59 10.52 5.59
N ASP A 283 -4.29 11.66 5.68
CA ASP A 283 -3.64 12.97 5.78
C ASP A 283 -3.00 13.17 7.17
N SER A 284 -2.30 14.30 7.35
CA SER A 284 -1.66 14.64 8.63
C SER A 284 -2.64 14.86 9.79
N SER A 285 -3.93 15.05 9.49
CA SER A 285 -5.01 15.17 10.49
C SER A 285 -5.58 13.80 10.86
N GLY A 286 -5.15 12.72 10.19
CA GLY A 286 -5.65 11.37 10.38
C GLY A 286 -6.95 11.10 9.63
N TYR A 287 -7.32 11.92 8.65
CA TYR A 287 -8.51 11.68 7.83
C TYR A 287 -8.19 10.89 6.55
N PRO A 288 -9.08 9.98 6.14
CA PRO A 288 -8.86 9.18 4.95
C PRO A 288 -8.95 10.03 3.68
N VAL A 289 -8.03 9.73 2.77
CA VAL A 289 -7.96 10.25 1.41
C VAL A 289 -7.93 9.06 0.46
N VAL A 290 -8.84 9.04 -0.50
CA VAL A 290 -9.02 7.95 -1.45
C VAL A 290 -8.87 8.49 -2.85
N SER A 291 -7.92 7.96 -3.63
CA SER A 291 -7.93 8.14 -5.08
C SER A 291 -8.70 7.00 -5.74
N SER A 292 -9.35 7.28 -6.86
CA SER A 292 -9.94 6.26 -7.73
C SER A 292 -10.01 6.75 -9.18
N TYR A 293 -10.23 5.81 -10.09
CA TYR A 293 -10.37 6.09 -11.51
C TYR A 293 -11.78 5.75 -12.02
N GLY A 294 -12.36 6.74 -12.70
CA GLY A 294 -13.62 6.64 -13.41
C GLY A 294 -13.45 6.26 -14.85
N ALA A 295 -13.65 4.98 -15.17
CA ALA A 295 -13.40 4.46 -16.51
C ALA A 295 -14.45 4.86 -17.55
N VAL A 296 -15.66 5.26 -17.12
CA VAL A 296 -16.74 5.67 -18.03
C VAL A 296 -16.51 7.11 -18.49
N GLU A 297 -16.04 7.94 -17.58
CA GLU A 297 -15.86 9.38 -17.71
C GLU A 297 -14.40 9.79 -17.99
N ASP A 298 -13.45 8.86 -17.90
CA ASP A 298 -12.00 9.10 -18.02
C ASP A 298 -11.49 10.18 -17.07
N MET A 299 -11.82 10.02 -15.78
CA MET A 299 -11.48 10.97 -14.73
C MET A 299 -10.76 10.31 -13.57
N LEU A 300 -9.66 10.94 -13.14
CA LEU A 300 -9.08 10.69 -11.83
C LEU A 300 -9.91 11.43 -10.79
N LYS A 301 -10.26 10.75 -9.69
CA LYS A 301 -11.00 11.32 -8.57
C LYS A 301 -10.15 11.25 -7.31
N LEU A 302 -10.19 12.32 -6.53
CA LEU A 302 -9.55 12.41 -5.23
C LEU A 302 -10.60 12.79 -4.19
N SER A 303 -11.01 11.81 -3.39
CA SER A 303 -11.97 11.96 -2.31
C SER A 303 -11.26 12.18 -0.99
N ARG A 304 -11.59 13.27 -0.29
CA ARG A 304 -11.00 13.65 1.00
C ARG A 304 -12.09 13.78 2.05
N TRP A 305 -11.93 13.12 3.17
CA TRP A 305 -12.82 13.26 4.31
C TRP A 305 -12.36 14.41 5.21
N ASP A 306 -13.28 15.27 5.64
CA ASP A 306 -12.96 16.41 6.54
C ASP A 306 -13.39 16.19 8.00
N GLY A 307 -13.85 14.98 8.33
CA GLY A 307 -14.47 14.65 9.62
C GLY A 307 -15.99 14.61 9.58
N THR A 308 -16.63 15.20 8.56
CA THR A 308 -18.09 15.32 8.45
C THR A 308 -18.62 14.89 7.08
N SER A 309 -17.89 15.16 5.99
CA SER A 309 -18.31 14.88 4.63
C SER A 309 -17.13 14.60 3.69
N TRP A 310 -17.42 13.98 2.55
CA TRP A 310 -16.47 13.79 1.47
C TRP A 310 -16.45 15.00 0.54
N ALA A 311 -15.27 15.57 0.33
CA ALA A 311 -14.97 16.47 -0.78
C ALA A 311 -14.33 15.66 -1.92
N VAL A 312 -14.84 15.80 -3.15
CA VAL A 312 -14.33 15.06 -4.31
C VAL A 312 -13.77 16.05 -5.32
N GLU A 313 -12.47 15.99 -5.55
CA GLU A 313 -11.79 16.72 -6.63
C GLU A 313 -11.66 15.81 -7.84
N THR A 314 -11.90 16.34 -9.03
CA THR A 314 -11.76 15.59 -10.28
C THR A 314 -10.68 16.20 -11.16
N LEU A 315 -9.96 15.33 -11.87
CA LEU A 315 -9.04 15.71 -12.92
C LEU A 315 -9.46 14.99 -14.20
N GLU A 316 -9.99 15.76 -15.14
CA GLU A 316 -10.39 15.25 -16.47
C GLU A 316 -9.17 14.94 -17.33
N ARG A 317 -9.34 14.02 -18.29
CA ARG A 317 -8.40 13.81 -19.40
C ARG A 317 -6.98 13.51 -18.91
N VAL A 318 -6.84 12.82 -17.78
CA VAL A 318 -5.55 12.24 -17.39
C VAL A 318 -5.07 11.25 -18.48
N ALA A 319 -6.03 10.62 -19.16
CA ALA A 319 -5.84 9.45 -20.01
C ALA A 319 -6.25 9.63 -21.48
N GLU A 320 -6.44 10.86 -21.97
CA GLU A 320 -6.64 11.11 -23.41
C GLU A 320 -5.51 10.56 -24.31
N ASP A 321 -4.36 10.28 -23.72
CA ASP A 321 -3.22 9.68 -24.38
C ASP A 321 -2.97 8.21 -23.99
N THR A 322 -3.72 7.60 -23.05
CA THR A 322 -3.47 6.22 -22.57
C THR A 322 -4.34 5.15 -23.22
N GLY A 323 -5.34 5.52 -24.02
CA GLY A 323 -6.12 4.60 -24.87
C GLY A 323 -6.73 3.42 -24.12
N GLY A 324 -7.42 3.69 -23.00
CA GLY A 324 -8.26 2.71 -22.31
C GLY A 324 -7.50 1.56 -21.65
N GLY A 325 -6.19 1.70 -21.43
CA GLY A 325 -5.39 0.77 -20.65
C GLY A 325 -5.54 1.05 -19.16
N LEU A 326 -5.76 -0.01 -18.40
CA LEU A 326 -5.89 -0.06 -16.94
C LEU A 326 -4.89 0.90 -16.28
N PHE A 327 -5.41 1.82 -15.45
CA PHE A 327 -4.61 2.31 -14.35
C PHE A 327 -4.35 1.08 -13.49
N ASP A 328 -3.20 1.01 -12.86
CA ASP A 328 -2.93 -0.01 -11.85
C ASP A 328 -2.07 0.74 -10.88
N CYS A 329 -2.69 1.13 -9.77
CA CYS A 329 -1.99 1.72 -8.65
C CYS A 329 -1.67 0.56 -7.72
N ALA A 330 -0.45 0.03 -7.78
CA ALA A 330 -0.02 -0.86 -6.71
C ALA A 330 -0.10 -0.11 -5.37
N CYS A 331 -0.52 -0.86 -4.35
CA CYS A 331 -0.84 -0.49 -2.97
C CYS A 331 -0.41 0.92 -2.48
N GLY A 332 -1.36 1.65 -1.87
CA GLY A 332 -1.04 2.93 -1.23
C GLY A 332 -0.18 2.73 0.02
N HIS A 333 1.06 3.21 -0.01
CA HIS A 333 1.90 3.26 1.19
C HIS A 333 1.44 4.40 2.09
N GLY A 334 0.69 4.06 3.13
CA GLY A 334 0.51 4.93 4.29
C GLY A 334 1.84 5.06 5.02
N ALA A 335 2.70 5.99 4.61
CA ALA A 335 3.84 6.39 5.42
C ALA A 335 3.30 6.97 6.72
N ARG A 336 3.30 6.17 7.79
CA ARG A 336 3.23 6.75 9.12
C ARG A 336 4.47 7.61 9.27
N VAL A 337 4.26 8.92 9.44
CA VAL A 337 5.24 9.80 10.06
C VAL A 337 5.40 9.30 11.49
N THR A 338 6.17 8.23 11.68
CA THR A 338 6.82 8.02 12.96
C THR A 338 7.70 9.23 13.12
N SER A 339 7.35 10.10 14.06
CA SER A 339 8.18 11.23 14.44
C SER A 339 9.59 10.67 14.63
N ALA A 340 10.49 10.97 13.70
CA ALA A 340 11.90 10.70 13.86
C ALA A 340 12.30 11.45 15.12
N ARG A 341 12.41 10.75 16.25
CA ARG A 341 13.16 11.28 17.38
C ARG A 341 14.56 11.43 16.82
N LEU A 342 14.94 12.67 16.47
CA LEU A 342 16.32 13.05 16.35
C LEU A 342 17.01 12.59 17.63
N ILE A 343 17.73 11.47 17.56
CA ILE A 343 18.77 11.19 18.54
C ILE A 343 19.92 12.10 18.13
N ALA A 344 19.80 13.38 18.49
CA ALA A 344 20.94 14.26 18.58
C ALA A 344 21.83 13.69 19.70
N GLY A 345 23.01 13.22 19.32
CA GLY A 345 23.98 12.65 20.25
C GLY A 345 24.37 13.61 21.36
N GLY A 346 24.70 13.06 22.53
CA GLY A 346 25.43 13.80 23.56
C GLY A 346 25.13 13.40 24.99
N ALA A 347 26.07 12.65 25.56
CA ALA A 347 26.49 12.64 26.97
C ALA A 347 25.60 11.95 28.04
N ILE A 348 26.26 11.00 28.68
CA ILE A 348 25.96 10.40 29.97
C ILE A 348 25.86 11.48 31.06
N ALA A 349 24.81 11.43 31.88
CA ALA A 349 24.89 11.81 33.30
C ALA A 349 23.80 11.09 34.10
N SER A 350 24.24 10.17 34.94
CA SER A 350 23.51 9.70 36.11
C SER A 350 23.27 10.88 37.06
N LEU A 351 22.06 11.04 37.59
CA LEU A 351 21.87 11.57 38.95
C LEU A 351 20.47 11.20 39.48
N CYS A 352 20.46 10.40 40.54
CA CYS A 352 19.41 10.37 41.55
C CYS A 352 19.16 11.79 42.10
N CYS A 353 17.90 12.11 42.42
CA CYS A 353 17.56 12.73 43.71
C CYS A 353 16.07 12.54 44.05
N LEU A 354 15.86 11.88 45.20
CA LEU A 354 14.65 11.96 46.03
C LEU A 354 14.40 13.41 46.48
N THR A 355 13.12 13.76 46.66
CA THR A 355 12.51 14.32 47.89
C THR A 355 10.99 14.38 47.63
N GLY A 356 10.13 13.65 48.35
CA GLY A 356 9.55 14.06 49.66
C GLY A 356 8.50 15.17 49.44
N VAL A 357 7.20 15.00 49.66
CA VAL A 357 6.48 15.06 50.96
C VAL A 357 5.00 14.69 50.67
N TYR A 358 4.48 13.59 51.22
CA TYR A 358 3.53 13.52 52.35
C TYR A 358 2.18 14.26 52.19
N MET A 359 1.08 13.49 52.14
CA MET A 359 -0.02 13.60 53.10
C MET A 359 -0.99 12.41 53.00
N ALA A 360 -1.46 12.00 54.18
CA ALA A 360 -2.10 10.73 54.48
C ALA A 360 -3.64 10.81 54.52
N ARG A 361 -4.28 9.64 54.39
CA ARG A 361 -5.29 9.07 55.33
C ARG A 361 -5.72 7.69 54.78
N ARG A 362 -5.30 6.58 55.42
CA ARG A 362 -6.05 5.76 56.41
C ARG A 362 -7.46 5.36 55.93
N ALA A 363 -7.98 4.15 56.10
CA ALA A 363 -7.52 2.83 56.53
C ALA A 363 -8.77 1.92 56.43
N GLY A 364 -8.62 0.63 56.07
CA GLY A 364 -9.70 -0.35 56.15
C GLY A 364 -9.44 -1.64 55.36
N LYS A 365 -8.75 -2.60 55.99
CA LYS A 365 -8.64 -4.03 55.61
C LYS A 365 -9.53 -4.84 56.61
N PRO A 366 -9.63 -6.19 56.55
CA PRO A 366 -9.80 -7.14 55.43
C PRO A 366 -10.86 -8.25 55.75
N GLY A 367 -11.15 -9.15 54.81
CA GLY A 367 -11.73 -10.49 55.08
C GLY A 367 -12.06 -11.22 53.78
N LYS A 368 -11.22 -12.14 53.27
CA LYS A 368 -11.09 -13.59 53.52
C LYS A 368 -12.31 -14.46 53.14
N GLN A 369 -12.00 -15.43 52.25
CA GLN A 369 -12.59 -16.78 52.08
C GLN A 369 -14.02 -16.84 51.50
N GLN A 370 -14.45 -17.85 50.75
CA GLN A 370 -13.92 -19.07 50.12
C GLN A 370 -15.01 -19.54 49.12
N ARG A 371 -14.61 -20.32 48.10
CA ARG A 371 -15.38 -21.35 47.35
C ARG A 371 -16.89 -21.50 47.65
N VAL A 372 -17.73 -21.50 46.60
CA VAL A 372 -18.19 -22.70 45.86
C VAL A 372 -18.38 -22.31 44.41
#